data_AF-A0A518C2P0-F1
#
_entry.id   AF-A0A518C2P0-F1
#
_cell.length_a   1.000
_cell.length_b   1.000
_cell.length_c   1.000
_cell.angle_alpha   90.00
_cell.angle_beta   90.00
_cell.angle_gamma   90.00
#
_symmetry.space_group_name_H-M   'P 1'
#
loop_
_entity.id
_entity.type
_entity.pdbx_description
1 polymer ?
#
loop_
_entity_poly.entity_id
_entity_poly.type
_entity_poly.pdbx_seq_one_letter_code
_entity_poly.pdbx_strand_id
1 'polypeptide(L)'
;MRCRELLLGMLLFGTAQPLLADDVRYVERNGVTYREVVQKVNVPVSETNYQTHTEKFYQERLTTDIQESQRAYLTPVTEYRWEAYTPFTINPFAPPRVAYRWVPRTHWEQRTETVRTPVTRRELVPAERTVSRPVTTLKMVEQEQVTRIAIAPPPQPAASVASRNAIGGVSNLQNDPPRIGSTSLTPMGNLRR
;
A
#
# COMPACT_ATOMS: atom_id res chain seq x y z
N MET A 1 42.44 -14.68 27.31
CA MET A 1 42.82 -13.38 27.91
C MET A 1 41.54 -12.61 28.16
N ARG A 2 40.98 -12.69 29.38
CA ARG A 2 41.09 -11.69 30.46
C ARG A 2 40.74 -10.26 29.99
N CYS A 3 39.53 -9.81 30.31
CA CYS A 3 39.25 -8.58 31.07
C CYS A 3 37.71 -8.43 31.18
N ARG A 4 37.10 -8.62 32.36
CA ARG A 4 37.06 -7.77 33.58
C ARG A 4 35.79 -6.90 33.55
N GLU A 5 35.04 -7.08 34.64
CA GLU A 5 33.83 -6.42 35.12
C GLU A 5 33.65 -4.94 34.75
N LEU A 6 32.39 -4.47 34.69
CA LEU A 6 31.94 -3.30 35.48
C LEU A 6 30.43 -3.03 35.36
N LEU A 7 29.85 -2.84 36.56
CA LEU A 7 28.78 -1.91 36.92
C LEU A 7 27.32 -2.20 36.52
N LEU A 8 26.69 -2.93 37.44
CA LEU A 8 25.45 -2.54 38.14
C LEU A 8 25.16 -1.03 38.12
N GLY A 9 24.07 -0.63 37.45
CA GLY A 9 23.53 0.73 37.45
C GLY A 9 22.01 0.67 37.51
N MET A 10 21.48 0.39 38.71
CA MET A 10 20.06 0.36 38.99
C MET A 10 19.53 1.80 39.08
N LEU A 11 18.98 2.32 37.97
CA LEU A 11 18.31 3.63 37.92
C LEU A 11 16.80 3.41 38.05
N LEU A 12 16.32 3.44 39.29
CA LEU A 12 14.91 3.60 39.62
C LEU A 12 14.48 5.03 39.27
N PHE A 13 13.97 5.22 38.05
CA PHE A 13 13.19 6.41 37.70
C PHE A 13 11.81 6.28 38.34
N GLY A 14 11.68 6.77 39.58
CA GLY A 14 10.38 7.05 40.18
C GLY A 14 9.71 8.18 39.41
N THR A 15 8.73 7.84 38.56
CA THR A 15 7.84 8.81 37.93
C THR A 15 6.86 9.30 38.99
N ALA A 16 7.21 10.40 39.66
CA ALA A 16 6.23 11.18 40.40
C ALA A 16 5.22 11.73 39.39
N GLN A 17 4.07 11.09 39.27
CA GLN A 17 2.93 11.67 38.57
C GLN A 17 2.52 12.92 39.38
N PRO A 18 2.53 14.14 38.80
CA PRO A 18 1.90 15.26 39.47
C PRO A 18 0.42 14.92 39.61
N LEU A 19 -0.05 14.88 40.86
CA LEU A 19 -1.47 14.97 41.18
C LEU A 19 -1.97 16.28 40.55
N LEU A 20 -2.54 16.20 39.35
CA LEU A 20 -3.27 17.31 38.74
C LEU A 20 -4.41 17.62 39.70
N ALA A 21 -4.25 18.70 40.46
CA ALA A 21 -5.30 19.21 41.31
C ALA A 21 -6.49 19.57 40.41
N ASP A 22 -7.62 18.89 40.62
CA ASP A 22 -8.87 19.21 39.94
C ASP A 22 -9.24 20.67 40.25
N ASP A 23 -9.33 21.52 39.22
CA ASP A 23 -9.79 22.90 39.39
C ASP A 23 -11.32 22.86 39.55
N VAL A 24 -11.78 23.16 40.76
CA VAL A 24 -13.19 23.15 41.13
C VAL A 24 -13.70 24.57 41.11
N ARG A 25 -14.63 24.86 40.19
CA ARG A 25 -15.29 26.16 40.07
C ARG A 25 -16.77 26.03 40.40
N TYR A 26 -17.33 27.02 41.07
CA TYR A 26 -18.75 27.11 41.35
C TYR A 26 -19.38 28.09 40.36
N VAL A 27 -20.29 27.60 39.52
CA VAL A 27 -20.96 28.42 38.52
C VAL A 27 -22.47 28.34 38.73
N GLU A 28 -23.10 29.50 38.83
CA GLU A 28 -24.54 29.62 38.89
C GLU A 28 -25.11 29.74 37.48
N ARG A 29 -26.02 28.84 37.12
CA ARG A 29 -26.72 28.89 35.83
C ARG A 29 -28.18 28.51 36.07
N ASN A 30 -29.10 29.38 35.66
CA ASN A 30 -30.55 29.15 35.77
C ASN A 30 -31.02 28.87 37.23
N GLY A 31 -30.46 29.54 38.23
CA GLY A 31 -30.84 29.40 39.63
C GLY A 31 -30.43 28.08 40.30
N VAL A 32 -29.55 27.31 39.66
CA VAL A 32 -28.95 26.08 40.19
C VAL A 32 -27.43 26.27 40.28
N THR A 33 -26.87 25.99 41.45
CA THR A 33 -25.43 26.02 41.68
C THR A 33 -24.80 24.70 41.21
N TYR A 34 -23.95 24.80 40.18
CA TYR A 34 -23.19 23.66 39.67
C TYR A 34 -21.76 23.69 40.20
N ARG A 35 -21.27 22.51 40.61
CA ARG A 35 -19.84 22.23 40.76
C ARG A 35 -19.28 21.87 39.39
N GLU A 36 -18.48 22.74 38.82
CA GLU A 36 -17.67 22.43 37.64
C GLU A 36 -16.34 21.85 38.12
N VAL A 37 -16.06 20.62 37.71
CA VAL A 37 -14.75 19.98 37.87
C VAL A 37 -14.09 19.97 36.50
N VAL A 38 -13.02 20.77 36.35
CA VAL A 38 -12.24 20.81 35.11
C VAL A 38 -11.04 19.87 35.27
N GLN A 39 -11.08 18.75 34.55
CA GLN A 39 -10.01 17.76 34.55
C GLN A 39 -9.22 17.85 33.25
N LYS A 40 -7.91 18.04 33.34
CA LYS A 40 -6.99 17.98 32.20
C LYS A 40 -6.61 16.53 31.95
N VAL A 41 -7.09 15.95 30.86
CA VAL A 41 -6.84 14.56 30.48
C VAL A 41 -6.04 14.53 29.20
N ASN A 42 -4.96 13.75 29.18
CA ASN A 42 -4.17 13.55 27.98
C ASN A 42 -4.84 12.48 27.11
N VAL A 43 -5.35 12.87 25.94
CA VAL A 43 -6.01 11.98 24.99
C VAL A 43 -5.06 11.71 23.81
N PRO A 44 -4.89 10.45 23.37
CA PRO A 44 -4.09 10.15 22.19
C PRO A 44 -4.83 10.60 20.93
N VAL A 45 -4.22 11.50 20.16
CA VAL A 45 -4.70 11.94 18.85
C VAL A 45 -3.73 11.46 17.77
N SER A 46 -4.25 10.85 16.71
CA SER A 46 -3.45 10.45 15.55
C SER A 46 -3.15 11.66 14.67
N GLU A 47 -1.87 11.97 14.49
CA GLU A 47 -1.41 13.02 13.59
C GLU A 47 -0.65 12.38 12.43
N THR A 48 -1.08 12.64 11.20
CA THR A 48 -0.40 12.13 9.99
C THR A 48 0.44 13.23 9.38
N ASN A 49 1.76 13.03 9.39
CA ASN A 49 2.73 13.96 8.84
C ASN A 49 3.45 13.34 7.63
N TYR A 50 3.64 14.11 6.57
CA TYR A 50 4.37 13.68 5.40
C TYR A 50 5.88 13.82 5.63
N GLN A 51 6.59 12.70 5.59
CA GLN A 51 8.05 12.68 5.71
C GLN A 51 8.68 12.37 4.35
N THR A 52 9.74 13.12 4.01
CA THR A 52 10.48 12.90 2.76
C THR A 52 11.50 11.80 2.99
N HIS A 53 11.42 10.73 2.21
CA HIS A 53 12.37 9.64 2.21
C HIS A 53 13.10 9.57 0.86
N THR A 54 14.41 9.37 0.90
CA THR A 54 15.18 9.03 -0.29
C THR A 54 15.19 7.52 -0.46
N GLU A 55 14.62 7.03 -1.55
CA GLU A 55 14.59 5.61 -1.90
C GLU A 55 15.57 5.35 -3.05
N LYS A 56 16.42 4.33 -2.86
CA LYS A 56 17.22 3.78 -3.96
C LYS A 56 16.38 2.76 -4.71
N PHE A 57 16.24 2.94 -6.01
CA PHE A 57 15.60 1.98 -6.89
C PHE A 57 16.48 1.73 -8.11
N TYR A 58 16.30 0.59 -8.77
CA TYR A 58 17.03 0.28 -10.00
C TYR A 58 16.18 0.70 -11.20
N GLN A 59 16.73 1.55 -12.04
CA GLN A 59 16.13 1.95 -13.29
C GLN A 59 16.72 1.11 -14.43
N GLU A 60 15.85 0.56 -15.27
CA GLU A 60 16.29 -0.12 -16.49
C GLU A 60 16.84 0.90 -17.50
N ARG A 61 18.05 0.65 -17.97
CA ARG A 61 18.70 1.37 -19.06
C ARG A 61 19.00 0.38 -20.18
N LEU A 62 18.47 0.65 -21.37
CA LEU A 62 18.77 -0.13 -22.56
C LEU A 62 19.89 0.57 -23.34
N THR A 63 20.95 -0.18 -23.62
CA THR A 63 22.08 0.29 -24.43
C THR A 63 22.21 -0.63 -25.63
N THR A 64 22.26 -0.06 -26.84
CA THR A 64 22.43 -0.79 -28.09
C THR A 64 23.83 -0.52 -28.61
N ASP A 65 24.65 -1.57 -28.67
CA ASP A 65 26.02 -1.52 -29.16
C ASP A 65 26.10 -2.28 -30.49
N ILE A 66 26.86 -1.78 -31.47
CA ILE A 66 27.11 -2.50 -32.73
C ILE A 66 28.28 -3.46 -32.50
N GLN A 67 28.03 -4.76 -32.66
CA GLN A 67 29.06 -5.78 -32.64
C GLN A 67 29.37 -6.23 -34.06
N GLU A 68 30.65 -6.17 -34.43
CA GLU A 68 31.13 -6.69 -35.70
C GLU A 68 31.46 -8.18 -35.56
N SER A 69 30.90 -9.00 -36.44
CA SER A 69 31.17 -10.44 -36.50
C SER A 69 31.52 -10.82 -37.93
N GLN A 70 32.57 -11.62 -38.09
CA GLN A 70 32.94 -12.16 -39.39
C GLN A 70 32.21 -13.48 -39.62
N ARG A 71 31.51 -13.60 -40.76
CA ARG A 71 30.93 -14.87 -41.20
C ARG A 71 31.51 -15.28 -42.53
N ALA A 72 31.76 -16.58 -42.67
CA ALA A 72 32.08 -17.19 -43.95
C ALA A 72 30.77 -17.64 -44.62
N TYR A 73 30.62 -17.36 -45.91
CA TYR A 73 29.52 -17.87 -46.71
C TYR A 73 30.03 -18.34 -48.08
N LEU A 74 29.32 -19.30 -48.66
CA LEU A 74 29.63 -19.84 -49.98
C LEU A 74 28.89 -19.04 -51.04
N THR A 75 29.61 -18.54 -52.03
CA THR A 75 29.04 -17.85 -53.20
C THR A 75 29.29 -18.69 -54.45
N PRO A 76 28.29 -18.94 -55.29
CA PRO A 76 28.52 -19.62 -56.56
C PRO A 76 29.24 -18.66 -57.52
N VAL A 77 30.39 -19.07 -58.03
CA VAL A 77 31.15 -18.35 -59.03
C VAL A 77 31.13 -19.16 -60.32
N THR A 78 30.57 -18.55 -61.37
CA THR A 78 30.53 -19.14 -62.70
C THR A 78 31.67 -18.58 -63.52
N GLU A 79 32.63 -19.43 -63.83
CA GLU A 79 33.71 -19.13 -64.75
C GLU A 79 33.50 -19.88 -66.05
N TYR A 80 33.77 -19.23 -67.15
CA TYR A 80 33.77 -19.92 -68.43
C TYR A 80 35.17 -20.41 -68.78
N ARG A 81 35.23 -21.64 -69.27
CA ARG A 81 36.49 -22.24 -69.71
C ARG A 81 36.28 -22.89 -71.08
N TRP A 82 37.33 -22.88 -71.89
CA TRP A 82 37.38 -23.66 -73.11
C TRP A 82 37.48 -25.14 -72.75
N GLU A 83 36.51 -25.92 -73.21
CA GLU A 83 36.54 -27.38 -73.06
C GLU A 83 36.64 -28.05 -74.41
N ALA A 84 37.54 -29.01 -74.50
CA ALA A 84 37.63 -29.92 -75.63
C ALA A 84 36.44 -30.89 -75.60
N TYR A 85 35.80 -31.08 -76.75
CA TYR A 85 34.78 -32.11 -76.94
C TYR A 85 34.89 -32.69 -78.35
N THR A 86 34.43 -33.92 -78.51
CA THR A 86 34.34 -34.57 -79.82
C THR A 86 32.89 -34.45 -80.28
N PRO A 87 32.58 -33.64 -81.32
CA PRO A 87 31.23 -33.53 -81.84
C PRO A 87 30.80 -34.87 -82.43
N PHE A 88 29.57 -35.28 -82.12
CA PHE A 88 28.97 -36.45 -82.74
C PHE A 88 28.79 -36.21 -84.24
N THR A 89 29.14 -37.20 -85.06
CA THR A 89 28.99 -37.15 -86.52
C THR A 89 28.17 -38.36 -86.96
N ILE A 90 27.19 -38.14 -87.84
CA ILE A 90 26.30 -39.21 -88.35
C ILE A 90 27.04 -40.13 -89.33
N ASN A 91 28.11 -39.66 -89.98
CA ASN A 91 28.97 -40.46 -90.84
C ASN A 91 29.96 -41.29 -89.97
N PRO A 92 29.83 -42.63 -89.91
CA PRO A 92 30.68 -43.49 -89.10
C PRO A 92 32.10 -43.67 -89.67
N PHE A 93 32.35 -43.25 -90.91
CA PHE A 93 33.67 -43.32 -91.56
C PHE A 93 34.45 -42.00 -91.48
N ALA A 94 33.85 -40.93 -90.94
CA ALA A 94 34.56 -39.68 -90.71
C ALA A 94 35.50 -39.83 -89.49
N PRO A 95 36.75 -39.35 -89.56
CA PRO A 95 37.64 -39.39 -88.41
C PRO A 95 37.12 -38.48 -87.28
N PRO A 96 37.27 -38.87 -86.00
CA PRO A 96 36.92 -38.02 -84.88
C PRO A 96 37.79 -36.76 -84.89
N ARG A 97 37.17 -35.59 -84.68
CA ARG A 97 37.88 -34.31 -84.56
C ARG A 97 37.67 -33.73 -83.17
N VAL A 98 38.69 -33.07 -82.63
CA VAL A 98 38.56 -32.31 -81.38
C VAL A 98 38.10 -30.89 -81.73
N ALA A 99 37.03 -30.45 -81.09
CA ALA A 99 36.57 -29.07 -81.14
C ALA A 99 36.58 -28.47 -79.73
N TYR A 100 36.59 -27.15 -79.66
CA TYR A 100 36.51 -26.43 -78.38
C TYR A 100 35.19 -25.68 -78.29
N ARG A 101 34.61 -25.64 -77.10
CA ARG A 101 33.42 -24.82 -76.81
C ARG A 101 33.59 -24.07 -75.49
N TRP A 102 32.96 -22.91 -75.39
CA TRP A 102 32.83 -22.19 -74.12
C TRP A 102 31.82 -22.88 -73.22
N VAL A 103 32.26 -23.34 -72.06
CA VAL A 103 31.40 -24.00 -71.07
C VAL A 103 31.44 -23.23 -69.75
N PRO A 104 30.29 -22.85 -69.19
CA PRO A 104 30.23 -22.29 -67.84
C PRO A 104 30.46 -23.41 -66.82
N ARG A 105 31.45 -23.23 -65.95
CA ARG A 105 31.67 -24.04 -64.76
C ARG A 105 31.34 -23.23 -63.52
N THR A 106 30.37 -23.70 -62.75
CA THR A 106 30.03 -23.12 -61.46
C THR A 106 30.74 -23.88 -60.36
N HIS A 107 31.47 -23.18 -59.52
CA HIS A 107 32.04 -23.72 -58.30
C HIS A 107 31.69 -22.82 -57.11
N TRP A 108 31.75 -23.38 -55.91
CA TRP A 108 31.47 -22.62 -54.69
C TRP A 108 32.78 -22.02 -54.17
N GLU A 109 32.81 -20.70 -54.06
CA GLU A 109 33.92 -19.96 -53.46
C GLU A 109 33.51 -19.51 -52.05
N GLN A 110 34.37 -19.76 -51.06
CA GLN A 110 34.16 -19.26 -49.70
C GLN A 110 34.61 -17.80 -49.61
N ARG A 111 33.69 -16.91 -49.24
CA ARG A 111 33.97 -15.50 -48.98
C ARG A 111 33.68 -15.16 -47.53
N THR A 112 34.42 -14.19 -47.01
CA THR A 112 34.20 -13.65 -45.67
C THR A 112 33.56 -12.28 -45.78
N GLU A 113 32.54 -12.04 -44.95
CA GLU A 113 31.89 -10.73 -44.82
C GLU A 113 31.89 -10.33 -43.34
N THR A 114 32.11 -9.03 -43.09
CA THR A 114 31.96 -8.45 -41.76
C THR A 114 30.52 -7.96 -41.61
N VAL A 115 29.76 -8.61 -40.73
CA VAL A 115 28.38 -8.25 -40.42
C VAL A 115 28.35 -7.41 -39.17
N ARG A 116 27.62 -6.29 -39.22
CA ARG A 116 27.35 -5.42 -38.08
C ARG A 116 26.00 -5.78 -37.47
N THR A 117 26.03 -6.41 -36.30
CA THR A 117 24.83 -6.83 -35.58
C THR A 117 24.58 -5.89 -34.41
N PRO A 118 23.42 -5.22 -34.33
CA PRO A 118 23.06 -4.44 -33.15
C PRO A 118 22.72 -5.39 -32.00
N VAL A 119 23.46 -5.29 -30.90
CA VAL A 119 23.23 -6.06 -29.69
C VAL A 119 22.70 -5.11 -28.61
N THR A 120 21.47 -5.36 -28.17
CA THR A 120 20.85 -4.56 -27.10
C THR A 120 21.04 -5.27 -25.76
N ARG A 121 21.61 -4.57 -24.79
CA ARG A 121 21.78 -5.06 -23.42
C ARG A 121 20.95 -4.22 -22.45
N ARG A 122 20.40 -4.91 -21.45
CA ARG A 122 19.67 -4.31 -20.34
C ARG A 122 20.60 -4.17 -19.14
N GLU A 123 20.75 -2.94 -18.66
CA GLU A 123 21.51 -2.60 -17.47
C GLU A 123 20.56 -2.03 -16.41
N LEU A 124 20.75 -2.43 -15.14
CA LEU A 124 20.02 -1.87 -14.01
C LEU A 124 20.91 -0.83 -13.32
N VAL A 125 20.56 0.44 -13.51
CA VAL A 125 21.34 1.56 -12.95
C VAL A 125 20.68 2.01 -11.66
N PRO A 126 21.44 2.16 -10.55
CA PRO A 126 20.88 2.68 -9.31
C PRO A 126 20.50 4.16 -9.49
N ALA A 127 19.25 4.48 -9.14
CA ALA A 127 18.69 5.81 -9.15
C ALA A 127 18.09 6.12 -7.77
N GLU A 128 18.08 7.40 -7.41
CA GLU A 128 17.47 7.88 -6.19
C GLU A 128 16.20 8.67 -6.53
N ARG A 129 15.12 8.41 -5.80
CA ARG A 129 13.90 9.23 -5.85
C ARG A 129 13.52 9.68 -4.45
N THR A 130 13.11 10.93 -4.33
CA THR A 130 12.51 11.46 -3.11
C THR A 130 11.02 11.17 -3.14
N VAL A 131 10.54 10.41 -2.17
CA VAL A 131 9.12 10.05 -2.02
C VAL A 131 8.62 10.61 -0.70
N SER A 132 7.48 11.29 -0.74
CA SER A 132 6.79 11.74 0.46
C SER A 132 5.88 10.61 0.96
N ARG A 133 6.18 10.06 2.15
CA ARG A 133 5.38 9.00 2.77
C ARG A 133 4.62 9.56 3.99
N PRO A 134 3.32 9.27 4.13
CA PRO A 134 2.59 9.64 5.33
C PRO A 134 3.03 8.75 6.50
N VAL A 135 3.47 9.38 7.59
CA VAL A 135 3.79 8.71 8.85
C VAL A 135 2.77 9.18 9.89
N THR A 136 1.98 8.25 10.40
CA THR A 136 0.99 8.53 11.44
C THR A 136 1.62 8.26 12.81
N THR A 137 1.72 9.28 13.64
CA THR A 137 2.21 9.17 15.02
C THR A 137 1.10 9.52 16.00
N LEU A 138 1.08 8.83 17.14
CA LEU A 138 0.18 9.17 18.24
C LEU A 138 0.80 10.27 19.08
N LYS A 139 0.10 11.39 19.18
CA LYS A 139 0.49 12.52 20.03
C LYS A 139 -0.52 12.64 21.16
N MET A 140 -0.01 12.71 22.40
CA MET A 140 -0.85 13.01 23.55
C MET A 140 -1.16 14.50 23.53
N VAL A 141 -2.44 14.85 23.39
CA VAL A 141 -2.90 16.24 23.45
C VAL A 141 -3.70 16.41 24.73
N GLU A 142 -3.41 17.48 25.46
CA GLU A 142 -4.14 17.84 26.67
C GLU A 142 -5.53 18.34 26.28
N GLN A 143 -6.56 17.67 26.78
CA GLN A 143 -7.95 18.03 26.59
C GLN A 143 -8.58 18.33 27.95
N GLU A 144 -9.28 19.45 28.05
CA GLU A 144 -10.04 19.80 29.25
C GLU A 144 -11.41 19.11 29.20
N GLN A 145 -11.65 18.21 30.15
CA GLN A 145 -12.94 17.56 30.37
C GLN A 145 -13.66 18.24 31.53
N VAL A 146 -14.76 18.93 31.23
CA VAL A 146 -15.57 19.64 32.23
C VAL A 146 -16.75 18.77 32.65
N THR A 147 -16.77 18.36 33.91
CA THR A 147 -17.91 17.64 34.51
C THR A 147 -18.69 18.59 35.39
N ARG A 148 -20.02 18.68 35.18
CA ARG A 148 -20.94 19.52 35.97
C ARG A 148 -21.80 18.65 36.87
N ILE A 149 -21.77 18.91 38.17
CA ILE A 149 -22.61 18.24 39.16
C ILE A 149 -23.44 19.30 39.88
N ALA A 150 -24.77 19.17 39.86
CA ALA A 150 -25.66 20.09 40.59
C ALA A 150 -25.58 19.78 42.09
N ILE A 151 -25.33 20.81 42.93
CA ILE A 151 -25.19 20.63 44.39
C ILE A 151 -26.47 21.02 45.14
N ALA A 152 -27.31 21.90 44.57
CA ALA A 152 -28.53 22.36 45.21
C ALA A 152 -29.72 22.40 44.22
N PRO A 153 -30.91 21.91 44.60
CA PRO A 153 -32.12 22.14 43.84
C PRO A 153 -32.48 23.64 43.86
N PRO A 154 -33.11 24.17 42.80
CA PRO A 154 -33.58 25.56 42.80
C PRO A 154 -34.58 25.75 43.96
N PRO A 155 -34.65 26.95 44.57
CA PRO A 155 -35.60 27.21 45.65
C PRO A 155 -37.02 26.89 45.16
N GLN A 156 -37.63 25.84 45.73
CA GLN A 156 -39.02 25.52 45.47
C GLN A 156 -39.88 26.66 46.02
N PRO A 157 -40.76 27.28 45.20
CA PRO A 157 -41.74 28.22 45.74
C PRO A 157 -42.63 27.48 46.74
N ALA A 158 -42.81 28.07 47.92
CA ALA A 158 -43.58 27.50 49.02
C ALA A 158 -44.97 27.05 48.54
N ALA A 159 -45.26 25.76 48.72
CA ALA A 159 -46.59 25.22 48.44
C ALA A 159 -47.61 25.88 49.39
N SER A 160 -48.55 26.63 48.82
CA SER A 160 -49.70 27.16 49.55
C SER A 160 -50.58 26.00 50.04
N VAL A 161 -50.64 25.81 51.35
CA VAL A 161 -51.51 24.82 51.99
C VAL A 161 -52.95 25.35 51.96
N ALA A 162 -53.73 24.88 50.99
CA ALA A 162 -55.17 25.09 50.97
C ALA A 162 -55.90 23.91 51.66
N SER A 163 -56.88 24.29 52.46
CA SER A 163 -57.63 23.50 53.43
C SER A 163 -58.47 22.34 52.87
N ARG A 164 -58.43 21.22 53.60
CA ARG A 164 -59.50 20.25 53.96
C ARG A 164 -60.79 20.25 53.13
N ASN A 165 -61.14 19.11 52.53
CA ASN A 165 -62.52 18.61 52.51
C ASN A 165 -62.62 17.08 52.30
N ALA A 166 -63.36 16.46 53.23
CA ALA A 166 -64.18 15.25 53.20
C ALA A 166 -63.68 13.91 52.60
N ILE A 167 -63.86 12.89 53.43
CA ILE A 167 -63.80 11.45 53.20
C ILE A 167 -64.98 11.00 52.30
N GLY A 168 -64.68 10.18 51.29
CA GLY A 168 -65.65 9.27 50.66
C GLY A 168 -66.07 9.65 49.24
N GLY A 169 -65.75 8.79 48.27
CA GLY A 169 -66.40 8.79 46.95
C GLY A 169 -65.44 8.63 45.78
N VAL A 170 -65.41 7.41 45.24
CA VAL A 170 -64.83 7.04 43.95
C VAL A 170 -65.33 7.94 42.81
N SER A 171 -64.41 8.50 42.00
CA SER A 171 -64.60 8.65 40.55
C SER A 171 -63.37 9.20 39.83
N ASN A 172 -63.07 8.52 38.72
CA ASN A 172 -62.36 8.99 37.53
C ASN A 172 -60.83 8.95 37.53
N LEU A 173 -60.30 7.73 37.39
CA LEU A 173 -59.12 7.47 36.54
C LEU A 173 -59.46 7.88 35.09
N GLN A 174 -59.17 9.12 34.73
CA GLN A 174 -59.43 9.69 33.41
C GLN A 174 -58.14 10.18 32.75
N ASN A 175 -57.01 9.44 32.84
CA ASN A 175 -55.81 9.66 32.01
C ASN A 175 -54.73 8.58 32.21
N ASP A 176 -55.08 7.29 32.07
CA ASP A 176 -54.06 6.23 31.95
C ASP A 176 -53.97 5.79 30.48
N PRO A 177 -52.86 6.04 29.75
CA PRO A 177 -52.69 5.59 28.38
C PRO A 177 -52.51 4.06 28.31
N PRO A 178 -52.99 3.40 27.24
CA PRO A 178 -53.04 1.94 27.18
C PRO A 178 -51.64 1.30 27.22
N ARG A 179 -51.37 0.51 28.26
CA ARG A 179 -50.24 -0.43 28.31
C ARG A 179 -50.55 -1.63 27.42
N ILE A 180 -50.02 -1.63 26.20
CA ILE A 180 -49.98 -2.82 25.35
C ILE A 180 -48.89 -3.75 25.89
N GLY A 181 -49.30 -4.87 26.49
CA GLY A 181 -48.40 -5.97 26.83
C GLY A 181 -48.14 -6.83 25.60
N SER A 182 -46.90 -6.82 25.09
CA SER A 182 -46.45 -7.80 24.10
C SER A 182 -45.96 -9.06 24.80
N THR A 183 -46.88 -9.96 25.15
CA THR A 183 -46.55 -11.36 25.41
C THR A 183 -46.53 -12.12 24.09
N SER A 184 -45.40 -12.11 23.37
CA SER A 184 -45.15 -13.15 22.37
C SER A 184 -44.51 -14.34 23.08
N LEU A 185 -45.37 -15.22 23.61
CA LEU A 185 -45.04 -16.60 23.91
C LEU A 185 -44.90 -17.33 22.57
N THR A 186 -43.68 -17.48 22.08
CA THR A 186 -43.38 -18.41 20.98
C THR A 186 -42.97 -19.75 21.59
N PRO A 187 -43.62 -20.87 21.25
CA PRO A 187 -43.35 -22.15 21.89
C PRO A 187 -42.01 -22.75 21.42
N MET A 188 -41.30 -23.35 22.38
CA MET A 188 -40.15 -24.23 22.12
C MET A 188 -40.58 -25.44 21.27
N GLY A 189 -39.79 -25.73 20.23
CA GLY A 189 -39.80 -27.00 19.51
C GLY A 189 -38.37 -27.48 19.29
N ASN A 190 -37.86 -28.27 20.23
CA ASN A 190 -36.64 -29.05 20.06
C ASN A 190 -36.86 -30.14 19.00
N LEU A 191 -35.91 -30.33 18.07
CA LEU A 191 -35.64 -31.67 17.52
C LEU A 191 -34.22 -31.76 16.95
N ARG A 192 -33.49 -32.71 17.53
CA ARG A 192 -32.20 -33.25 17.11
C ARG A 192 -32.31 -33.92 15.74
N ARG A 193 -31.33 -33.70 14.86
CA ARG A 193 -30.45 -34.74 14.30
C ARG A 193 -29.28 -34.11 13.55
#